data_AF-A0A225VJL0-F1
#
_entry.id   AF-A0A225VJL0-F1
#
_cell.length_a   1.000
_cell.length_b   1.000
_cell.length_c   1.000
_cell.angle_alpha   90.00
_cell.angle_beta   90.00
_cell.angle_gamma   90.00
#
_symmetry.space_group_name_H-M   'P 1'
#
loop_
_entity.id
_entity.type
_entity.pdbx_description
1 polymer ?
#
loop_
_entity_poly.entity_id
_entity_poly.type
_entity_poly.pdbx_seq_one_letter_code
_entity_poly.pdbx_strand_id
1 'polypeptide(L)'
;MESKVVRWADADKSDDFVKQKLKLNGLSGDALKSNKNYKYFKQFVDIKEGNQRDVWLKQEVSTSDVWTKLGFGNVKTQEELTKASGTDAFQVYLRYADSVDNRAVAKSYNKEEIVPVISVDSSWAEKKARMESWVKANKPAAYVMMVLGLHDLSPAAVKSNKNLKLFAEYLQTNKKSLGNADILLKHLMGLENLSPKAMTNSENYKTYKYLSDLIQNNK
;
A
#
# COMPACT_ATOMS: atom_id res chain seq x y z
N MET A 1 1.79 -20.74 27.11
CA MET A 1 2.68 -19.59 26.81
C MET A 1 1.98 -18.59 25.90
N GLU A 2 1.30 -19.08 24.87
CA GLU A 2 0.54 -18.28 23.89
C GLU A 2 -0.40 -17.24 24.51
N SER A 3 -1.21 -17.60 25.50
CA SER A 3 -2.10 -16.64 26.19
C SER A 3 -1.39 -15.52 26.97
N LYS A 4 -0.10 -15.67 27.29
CA LYS A 4 0.72 -14.60 27.89
C LYS A 4 1.31 -13.70 26.80
N VAL A 5 1.75 -14.30 25.69
CA VAL A 5 2.27 -13.58 24.50
C VAL A 5 1.25 -12.59 23.96
N VAL A 6 0.00 -13.02 23.77
CA VAL A 6 -1.10 -12.16 23.34
C VAL A 6 -1.27 -10.97 24.30
N ARG A 7 -1.41 -11.22 25.60
CA ARG A 7 -1.55 -10.17 26.63
C ARG A 7 -0.37 -9.20 26.68
N TRP A 8 0.86 -9.67 26.42
CA TRP A 8 2.02 -8.79 26.38
C TRP A 8 2.01 -7.90 25.14
N ALA A 9 1.56 -8.42 23.98
CA ALA A 9 1.40 -7.64 22.77
C ALA A 9 0.28 -6.60 22.91
N ASP A 10 -0.87 -6.99 23.48
CA ASP A 10 -2.00 -6.08 23.75
C ASP A 10 -1.63 -4.95 24.72
N ALA A 11 -0.75 -5.24 25.67
CA ALA A 11 -0.24 -4.26 26.64
C ALA A 11 1.01 -3.50 26.15
N ASP A 12 1.33 -3.58 24.85
CA ASP A 12 2.48 -2.96 24.18
C ASP A 12 3.80 -3.10 24.97
N LYS A 13 4.10 -4.31 25.43
CA LYS A 13 5.37 -4.56 26.13
C LYS A 13 6.57 -4.38 25.21
N SER A 14 7.73 -4.11 25.79
CA SER A 14 8.98 -4.00 25.03
C SER A 14 9.51 -5.37 24.63
N ASP A 15 10.24 -5.42 23.52
CA ASP A 15 10.90 -6.64 23.05
C ASP A 15 11.85 -7.20 24.11
N ASP A 16 12.59 -6.32 24.81
CA ASP A 16 13.51 -6.71 25.88
C ASP A 16 12.79 -7.35 27.06
N PHE A 17 11.63 -6.80 27.46
CA PHE A 17 10.80 -7.39 28.51
C PHE A 17 10.39 -8.82 28.12
N VAL A 18 9.88 -9.00 26.90
CA VAL A 18 9.41 -10.31 26.44
C VAL A 18 10.58 -11.29 26.25
N LYS A 19 11.71 -10.84 25.68
CA LYS A 19 12.93 -11.65 25.57
C LYS A 19 13.41 -12.11 26.94
N GLN A 20 13.43 -11.24 27.94
CA GLN A 20 13.79 -11.60 29.31
C GLN A 20 12.82 -12.65 29.88
N LYS A 21 11.50 -12.47 29.74
CA LYS A 21 10.49 -13.44 30.21
C LYS A 21 10.57 -14.79 29.49
N LEU A 22 11.02 -14.79 28.24
CA LEU A 22 11.22 -16.00 27.44
C LEU A 22 12.63 -16.62 27.57
N LYS A 23 13.51 -16.03 28.40
CA LYS A 23 14.91 -16.44 28.58
C LYS A 23 15.71 -16.41 27.27
N LEU A 24 15.48 -15.37 26.48
CA LEU A 24 16.16 -15.07 25.21
C LEU A 24 17.11 -13.88 25.33
N ASN A 25 17.22 -13.28 26.52
CA ASN A 25 18.13 -12.18 26.78
C ASN A 25 19.59 -12.59 26.51
N GLY A 26 20.34 -11.73 25.82
CA GLY A 26 21.72 -12.00 25.42
C GLY A 26 21.89 -12.94 24.21
N LEU A 27 20.80 -13.50 23.66
CA LEU A 27 20.85 -14.28 22.42
C LEU A 27 20.65 -13.36 21.20
N SER A 28 21.42 -13.60 20.14
CA SER A 28 21.29 -12.93 18.84
C SER A 28 21.50 -13.92 17.69
N GLY A 29 21.22 -13.48 16.46
CA GLY A 29 21.50 -14.25 15.25
C GLY A 29 20.90 -15.66 15.28
N ASP A 30 21.73 -16.65 14.92
CA ASP A 30 21.31 -18.05 14.85
C ASP A 30 21.06 -18.68 16.21
N ALA A 31 21.76 -18.22 17.25
CA ALA A 31 21.56 -18.69 18.63
C ALA A 31 20.17 -18.30 19.15
N LEU A 32 19.69 -17.10 18.80
CA LEU A 32 18.32 -16.68 19.09
C LEU A 32 17.31 -17.52 18.30
N LYS A 33 17.49 -17.64 16.99
CA LYS A 33 16.53 -18.32 16.09
C LYS A 33 16.38 -19.81 16.37
N SER A 34 17.46 -20.47 16.79
CA SER A 34 17.46 -21.90 17.13
C SER A 34 16.85 -22.21 18.50
N ASN A 35 16.60 -21.21 19.34
CA ASN A 35 16.03 -21.42 20.65
C ASN A 35 14.55 -21.83 20.56
N LYS A 36 14.14 -22.89 21.27
CA LYS A 36 12.75 -23.38 21.30
C LYS A 36 11.70 -22.33 21.70
N ASN A 37 12.08 -21.30 22.46
CA ASN A 37 11.20 -20.22 22.88
C ASN A 37 11.10 -19.08 21.87
N TYR A 38 11.95 -19.05 20.85
CA TYR A 38 11.94 -18.01 19.81
C TYR A 38 10.60 -17.91 19.09
N LYS A 39 9.92 -19.04 18.85
CA LYS A 39 8.59 -19.06 18.24
C LYS A 39 7.56 -18.18 18.98
N TYR A 40 7.64 -18.10 20.31
CA TYR A 40 6.75 -17.27 21.11
C TYR A 40 7.13 -15.80 21.04
N PHE A 41 8.43 -15.48 20.91
CA PHE A 41 8.88 -14.11 20.68
C PHE A 41 8.45 -13.63 19.29
N LYS A 42 8.60 -14.47 18.26
CA LYS A 42 8.10 -14.18 16.91
C LYS A 42 6.60 -13.90 16.92
N GLN A 43 5.81 -14.78 17.55
CA GLN A 43 4.37 -14.58 17.69
C GLN A 43 4.02 -13.27 18.40
N PHE A 44 4.78 -12.91 19.45
CA PHE A 44 4.61 -11.63 20.14
C PHE A 44 4.82 -10.45 19.21
N VAL A 45 5.91 -10.44 18.43
CA VAL A 45 6.22 -9.38 17.46
C VAL A 45 5.12 -9.28 16.41
N ASP A 46 4.69 -10.41 15.85
CA ASP A 46 3.65 -10.47 14.81
C ASP A 46 2.31 -9.88 15.32
N ILE A 47 1.88 -10.23 16.55
CA ILE A 47 0.64 -9.70 17.14
C ILE A 47 0.79 -8.22 17.46
N LYS A 48 1.92 -7.81 18.07
CA LYS A 48 2.17 -6.42 18.43
C LYS A 48 2.12 -5.50 17.21
N GLU A 49 2.77 -5.92 16.13
CA GLU A 49 2.72 -5.19 14.86
C GLU A 49 1.29 -5.14 14.31
N GLY A 50 0.55 -6.26 14.36
CA GLY A 50 -0.86 -6.32 13.99
C GLY A 50 -1.72 -5.30 14.74
N ASN A 51 -1.61 -5.29 16.07
CA ASN A 51 -2.32 -4.36 16.93
C ASN A 51 -1.99 -2.90 16.58
N GLN A 52 -0.70 -2.58 16.38
CA GLN A 52 -0.28 -1.23 16.01
C GLN A 52 -0.83 -0.80 14.64
N ARG A 53 -0.84 -1.72 13.67
CA ARG A 53 -1.40 -1.49 12.34
C ARG A 53 -2.90 -1.21 12.41
N ASP A 54 -3.63 -1.98 13.20
CA ASP A 54 -5.08 -1.79 13.40
C ASP A 54 -5.39 -0.45 14.07
N VAL A 55 -4.55 -0.02 15.03
CA VAL A 55 -4.64 1.33 15.61
C VAL A 55 -4.43 2.41 14.56
N TRP A 56 -3.38 2.31 13.74
CA TRP A 56 -3.13 3.30 12.68
C TRP A 56 -4.27 3.35 11.67
N LEU A 57 -4.81 2.20 11.25
CA LEU A 57 -5.97 2.13 10.36
C LEU A 57 -7.20 2.77 11.01
N LYS A 58 -7.52 2.41 12.26
CA LYS A 58 -8.69 2.96 12.97
C LYS A 58 -8.61 4.49 13.11
N GLN A 59 -7.41 5.01 13.32
CA GLN A 59 -7.13 6.44 13.41
C GLN A 59 -6.94 7.13 12.05
N GLU A 60 -7.05 6.38 10.95
CA GLU A 60 -6.85 6.86 9.57
C GLU A 60 -5.52 7.62 9.39
N VAL A 61 -4.45 7.13 10.04
CA VAL A 61 -3.11 7.74 9.94
C VAL A 61 -2.64 7.64 8.48
N SER A 62 -2.14 8.73 7.89
CA SER A 62 -1.69 8.69 6.50
C SER A 62 -0.47 7.76 6.31
N THR A 63 -0.27 7.23 5.11
CA THR A 63 0.96 6.46 4.81
C THR A 63 2.21 7.32 4.98
N SER A 64 2.13 8.62 4.67
CA SER A 64 3.24 9.57 4.83
C SER A 64 3.60 9.83 6.30
N ASP A 65 2.61 9.86 7.19
CA ASP A 65 2.86 9.97 8.63
C ASP A 65 3.53 8.71 9.16
N VAL A 66 3.06 7.52 8.75
CA VAL A 66 3.70 6.26 9.16
C VAL A 66 5.11 6.13 8.58
N TRP A 67 5.32 6.51 7.32
CA TRP A 67 6.63 6.59 6.68
C TRP A 67 7.61 7.45 7.50
N THR A 68 7.15 8.63 7.94
CA THR A 68 7.95 9.56 8.75
C THR A 68 8.18 9.03 10.17
N LYS A 69 7.15 8.48 10.82
CA LYS A 69 7.25 7.85 12.16
C LYS A 69 8.25 6.70 12.19
N LEU A 70 8.39 5.95 11.08
CA LEU A 70 9.35 4.86 10.93
C LEU A 70 10.76 5.34 10.54
N GLY A 71 11.00 6.66 10.50
CA GLY A 71 12.31 7.26 10.28
C GLY A 71 12.68 7.48 8.81
N PHE A 72 11.76 7.27 7.87
CA PHE A 72 12.05 7.37 6.43
C PHE A 72 11.83 8.76 5.84
N GLY A 73 11.41 9.75 6.64
CA GLY A 73 11.11 11.11 6.17
C GLY A 73 12.29 11.84 5.51
N ASN A 74 13.53 11.39 5.75
CA ASN A 74 14.75 11.98 5.19
C ASN A 74 15.36 11.17 4.04
N VAL A 75 14.72 10.10 3.58
CA VAL A 75 15.20 9.31 2.43
C VAL A 75 15.00 10.12 1.14
N LYS A 76 16.10 10.50 0.48
CA LYS A 76 16.08 11.41 -0.68
C LYS A 76 16.63 10.77 -1.95
N THR A 77 17.38 9.66 -1.84
CA THR A 77 18.07 9.00 -2.96
C THR A 77 17.66 7.54 -3.12
N GLN A 78 17.90 6.98 -4.31
CA GLN A 78 17.66 5.55 -4.58
C GLN A 78 18.56 4.65 -3.72
N GLU A 79 19.79 5.08 -3.42
CA GLU A 79 20.71 4.34 -2.56
C GLU A 79 20.20 4.26 -1.12
N GLU A 80 19.76 5.39 -0.55
CA GLU A 80 19.15 5.43 0.78
C GLU A 80 17.87 4.60 0.84
N LEU A 81 17.03 4.66 -0.21
CA LEU A 81 15.83 3.84 -0.31
C LEU A 81 16.19 2.33 -0.35
N THR A 82 17.23 1.96 -1.08
CA THR A 82 17.72 0.58 -1.14
C THR A 82 18.19 0.10 0.23
N LYS A 83 18.94 0.93 0.98
CA LYS A 83 19.34 0.63 2.36
C LYS A 83 18.12 0.49 3.28
N ALA A 84 17.17 1.42 3.20
CA ALA A 84 15.93 1.38 3.98
C ALA A 84 15.13 0.10 3.71
N SER A 85 15.07 -0.35 2.45
CA SER A 85 14.31 -1.53 2.03
C SER A 85 14.73 -2.84 2.72
N GLY A 86 15.98 -2.90 3.19
CA GLY A 86 16.53 -4.03 3.94
C GLY A 86 16.17 -4.05 5.44
N THR A 87 15.43 -3.06 5.93
CA THR A 87 15.07 -2.95 7.36
C THR A 87 13.71 -3.55 7.67
N ASP A 88 13.53 -4.08 8.88
CA ASP A 88 12.23 -4.57 9.36
C ASP A 88 11.17 -3.45 9.38
N ALA A 89 11.58 -2.23 9.74
CA ALA A 89 10.70 -1.05 9.74
C ALA A 89 10.11 -0.75 8.35
N PHE A 90 10.87 -0.96 7.28
CA PHE A 90 10.37 -0.76 5.93
C PHE A 90 9.33 -1.82 5.56
N GLN A 91 9.50 -3.05 6.05
CA GLN A 91 8.51 -4.11 5.85
C GLN A 91 7.22 -3.84 6.64
N VAL A 92 7.32 -3.27 7.86
CA VAL A 92 6.16 -2.77 8.61
C VAL A 92 5.42 -1.69 7.82
N TYR A 93 6.15 -0.73 7.24
CA TYR A 93 5.56 0.29 6.37
C TYR A 93 4.80 -0.33 5.19
N LEU A 94 5.40 -1.26 4.45
CA LEU A 94 4.76 -1.89 3.30
C LEU A 94 3.49 -2.67 3.68
N ARG A 95 3.50 -3.38 4.83
CA ARG A 95 2.31 -4.08 5.33
C ARG A 95 1.19 -3.12 5.74
N TYR A 96 1.54 -1.99 6.36
CA TYR A 96 0.57 -0.94 6.64
C TYR A 96 -0.02 -0.35 5.35
N ALA A 97 0.85 -0.02 4.40
CA ALA A 97 0.46 0.58 3.13
C ALA A 97 -0.45 -0.35 2.30
N ASP A 98 -0.20 -1.65 2.26
CA ASP A 98 -1.11 -2.62 1.62
C ASP A 98 -2.45 -2.71 2.37
N SER A 99 -2.46 -2.58 3.70
CA SER A 99 -3.72 -2.55 4.46
C SER A 99 -4.55 -1.30 4.18
N VAL A 100 -3.91 -0.14 3.99
CA VAL A 100 -4.57 1.08 3.53
C VAL A 100 -5.17 0.89 2.14
N ASP A 101 -4.43 0.27 1.22
CA ASP A 101 -4.97 -0.03 -0.12
C ASP A 101 -6.19 -0.97 -0.06
N ASN A 102 -6.11 -2.05 0.73
CA ASN A 102 -7.21 -3.00 0.88
C ASN A 102 -8.46 -2.32 1.45
N ARG A 103 -8.30 -1.37 2.37
CA ARG A 103 -9.41 -0.53 2.86
C ARG A 103 -9.98 0.36 1.76
N ALA A 104 -9.15 0.98 0.94
CA ALA A 104 -9.61 1.80 -0.19
C ALA A 104 -10.38 0.96 -1.23
N VAL A 105 -9.92 -0.25 -1.52
CA VAL A 105 -10.63 -1.22 -2.37
C VAL A 105 -11.99 -1.58 -1.77
N ALA A 106 -12.04 -1.91 -0.48
CA ALA A 106 -13.31 -2.24 0.20
C ALA A 106 -14.31 -1.06 0.15
N LYS A 107 -13.84 0.16 0.42
CA LYS A 107 -14.65 1.39 0.27
C LYS A 107 -15.20 1.55 -1.14
N SER A 108 -14.37 1.29 -2.16
CA SER A 108 -14.80 1.33 -3.57
C SER A 108 -15.97 0.39 -3.86
N TYR A 109 -15.88 -0.87 -3.42
CA TYR A 109 -16.98 -1.83 -3.57
C TYR A 109 -18.26 -1.41 -2.84
N ASN A 110 -18.11 -0.73 -1.69
CA ASN A 110 -19.22 -0.18 -0.93
C ASN A 110 -19.75 1.16 -1.46
N LYS A 111 -19.18 1.69 -2.57
CA LYS A 111 -19.51 3.01 -3.14
C LYS A 111 -19.32 4.17 -2.16
N GLU A 112 -18.35 4.03 -1.27
CA GLU A 112 -17.90 5.09 -0.38
C GLU A 112 -16.86 5.97 -1.09
N GLU A 113 -16.69 7.21 -0.60
CA GLU A 113 -15.65 8.11 -1.10
C GLU A 113 -14.25 7.50 -0.88
N ILE A 114 -13.46 7.47 -1.96
CA ILE A 114 -12.08 6.96 -1.94
C ILE A 114 -11.11 8.13 -1.92
N VAL A 115 -10.44 8.31 -0.79
CA VAL A 115 -9.29 9.22 -0.71
C VAL A 115 -8.06 8.50 -1.29
N PRO A 116 -7.23 9.17 -2.12
CA PRO A 116 -5.99 8.59 -2.63
C PRO A 116 -5.13 8.01 -1.51
N VAL A 117 -4.65 6.78 -1.69
CA VAL A 117 -3.85 6.04 -0.68
C VAL A 117 -2.42 6.57 -0.53
N ILE A 118 -2.07 7.55 -1.35
CA ILE A 118 -0.80 8.26 -1.34
C ILE A 118 -1.09 9.73 -1.60
N SER A 119 -0.55 10.58 -0.73
CA SER A 119 -0.71 12.02 -0.87
C SER A 119 0.05 12.53 -2.09
N VAL A 120 -0.51 13.55 -2.74
CA VAL A 120 0.18 14.29 -3.79
C VAL A 120 1.48 14.93 -3.27
N ASP A 121 1.58 15.17 -1.97
CA ASP A 121 2.74 15.76 -1.29
C ASP A 121 3.65 14.72 -0.63
N SER A 122 3.32 13.42 -0.75
CA SER A 122 4.21 12.34 -0.32
C SER A 122 5.58 12.47 -0.99
N SER A 123 6.63 12.13 -0.23
CA SER A 123 8.02 12.22 -0.70
C SER A 123 8.23 11.37 -1.95
N TRP A 124 9.24 11.72 -2.75
CA TRP A 124 9.65 10.91 -3.89
C TRP A 124 9.96 9.46 -3.47
N ALA A 125 10.66 9.27 -2.35
CA ALA A 125 11.05 7.95 -1.87
C ALA A 125 9.83 7.10 -1.46
N GLU A 126 8.85 7.69 -0.78
CA GLU A 126 7.60 7.00 -0.42
C GLU A 126 6.84 6.56 -1.67
N LYS A 127 6.67 7.47 -2.65
CA LYS A 127 6.03 7.17 -3.95
C LYS A 127 6.73 6.05 -4.69
N LYS A 128 8.06 6.08 -4.74
CA LYS A 128 8.90 5.05 -5.36
C LYS A 128 8.72 3.70 -4.67
N ALA A 129 8.80 3.65 -3.34
CA ALA A 129 8.60 2.44 -2.55
C ALA A 129 7.20 1.82 -2.80
N ARG A 130 6.17 2.67 -2.84
CA ARG A 130 4.79 2.24 -3.09
C ARG A 130 4.62 1.66 -4.49
N MET A 131 5.14 2.35 -5.50
CA MET A 131 5.14 1.85 -6.88
C MET A 131 5.86 0.51 -7.00
N GLU A 132 7.07 0.38 -6.46
CA GLU A 132 7.83 -0.86 -6.50
C GLU A 132 7.09 -2.01 -5.78
N SER A 133 6.39 -1.71 -4.69
CA SER A 133 5.55 -2.70 -4.00
C SER A 133 4.40 -3.20 -4.89
N TRP A 134 3.73 -2.31 -5.63
CA TRP A 134 2.66 -2.68 -6.56
C TRP A 134 3.19 -3.47 -7.75
N VAL A 135 4.36 -3.10 -8.28
CA VAL A 135 5.05 -3.83 -9.36
C VAL A 135 5.36 -5.25 -8.89
N LYS A 136 5.99 -5.39 -7.71
CA LYS A 136 6.35 -6.70 -7.13
C LYS A 136 5.13 -7.58 -6.89
N ALA A 137 4.03 -7.00 -6.43
CA ALA A 137 2.77 -7.70 -6.22
C ALA A 137 1.94 -7.88 -7.51
N ASN A 138 2.45 -7.42 -8.66
CA ASN A 138 1.77 -7.43 -9.95
C ASN A 138 0.32 -6.90 -9.88
N LYS A 139 0.12 -5.78 -9.18
CA LYS A 139 -1.23 -5.21 -9.03
C LYS A 139 -1.79 -4.79 -10.41
N PRO A 140 -3.09 -4.94 -10.69
CA PRO A 140 -3.64 -4.49 -11.97
C PRO A 140 -3.48 -2.98 -12.19
N ALA A 141 -3.30 -2.51 -13.43
CA ALA A 141 -3.21 -1.08 -13.70
C ALA A 141 -4.45 -0.30 -13.22
N ALA A 142 -5.65 -0.88 -13.41
CA ALA A 142 -6.89 -0.30 -12.91
C ALA A 142 -6.91 -0.16 -11.37
N TYR A 143 -6.33 -1.12 -10.65
CA TYR A 143 -6.17 -1.01 -9.19
C TYR A 143 -5.28 0.18 -8.83
N VAL A 144 -4.11 0.31 -9.48
CA VAL A 144 -3.15 1.39 -9.15
C VAL A 144 -3.77 2.75 -9.45
N MET A 145 -4.46 2.87 -10.58
CA MET A 145 -5.21 4.08 -10.93
C MET A 145 -6.32 4.41 -9.91
N MET A 146 -7.04 3.41 -9.42
CA MET A 146 -8.08 3.59 -8.40
C MET A 146 -7.49 4.13 -7.10
N VAL A 147 -6.45 3.47 -6.57
CA VAL A 147 -5.84 3.87 -5.30
C VAL A 147 -5.11 5.21 -5.40
N LEU A 148 -4.67 5.62 -6.60
CA LEU A 148 -4.14 6.97 -6.88
C LEU A 148 -5.24 8.05 -7.03
N GLY A 149 -6.52 7.67 -7.00
CA GLY A 149 -7.66 8.57 -7.14
C GLY A 149 -7.83 9.16 -8.54
N LEU A 150 -7.35 8.48 -9.58
CA LEU A 150 -7.44 8.97 -10.96
C LEU A 150 -8.74 8.58 -11.66
N HIS A 151 -9.43 7.57 -11.14
CA HIS A 151 -10.60 6.94 -11.78
C HIS A 151 -11.88 7.79 -11.74
N ASP A 152 -11.99 8.71 -10.79
CA ASP A 152 -13.18 9.56 -10.59
C ASP A 152 -12.98 11.01 -11.07
N LEU A 153 -11.90 11.25 -11.82
CA LEU A 153 -11.54 12.57 -12.33
C LEU A 153 -12.00 12.75 -13.77
N SER A 154 -12.35 13.97 -14.15
CA SER A 154 -12.51 14.33 -15.57
C SER A 154 -11.18 14.22 -16.32
N PRO A 155 -11.16 14.13 -17.67
CA PRO A 155 -9.92 13.99 -18.42
C PRO A 155 -8.94 15.16 -18.20
N ALA A 156 -9.48 16.38 -18.04
CA ALA A 156 -8.67 17.56 -17.74
C ALA A 156 -8.07 17.48 -16.33
N ALA A 157 -8.85 17.03 -15.34
CA ALA A 157 -8.38 16.87 -13.97
C ALA A 157 -7.30 15.77 -13.88
N VAL A 158 -7.47 14.63 -14.56
CA VAL A 158 -6.44 13.57 -14.64
C VAL A 158 -5.12 14.14 -15.17
N LYS A 159 -5.15 14.88 -16.29
CA LYS A 159 -3.94 15.46 -16.91
C LYS A 159 -3.19 16.41 -15.98
N SER A 160 -3.91 17.13 -15.13
CA SER A 160 -3.33 18.05 -14.14
C SER A 160 -2.90 17.38 -12.83
N ASN A 161 -3.29 16.12 -12.59
CA ASN A 161 -3.05 15.45 -11.33
C ASN A 161 -1.59 14.97 -11.21
N LYS A 162 -0.91 15.35 -10.11
CA LYS A 162 0.49 14.97 -9.85
C LYS A 162 0.72 13.45 -9.78
N ASN A 163 -0.31 12.68 -9.41
CA ASN A 163 -0.24 11.21 -9.35
C ASN A 163 -0.23 10.56 -10.74
N LEU A 164 -0.61 11.28 -11.81
CA LEU A 164 -0.56 10.74 -13.18
C LEU A 164 0.87 10.34 -13.58
N LYS A 165 1.89 11.10 -13.15
CA LYS A 165 3.29 10.77 -13.43
C LYS A 165 3.68 9.43 -12.80
N LEU A 166 3.30 9.22 -11.54
CA LEU A 166 3.56 7.96 -10.83
C LEU A 166 2.85 6.78 -11.51
N PHE A 167 1.61 6.99 -11.98
CA PHE A 167 0.89 5.97 -12.72
C PHE A 167 1.56 5.64 -14.06
N ALA A 168 2.05 6.64 -14.80
CA ALA A 168 2.78 6.41 -16.05
C ALA A 168 4.07 5.62 -15.83
N GLU A 169 4.85 5.95 -14.80
CA GLU A 169 6.06 5.20 -14.41
C GLU A 169 5.72 3.75 -14.03
N TYR A 170 4.59 3.53 -13.35
CA TYR A 170 4.10 2.20 -13.02
C TYR A 170 3.81 1.36 -14.28
N LEU A 171 3.10 1.92 -15.25
CA LEU A 171 2.74 1.22 -16.50
C LEU A 171 4.00 0.79 -17.29
N GLN A 172 4.99 1.69 -17.38
CA GLN A 172 6.26 1.40 -18.04
C GLN A 172 7.02 0.27 -17.35
N THR A 173 6.98 0.22 -16.02
CA THR A 173 7.69 -0.77 -15.21
C THR A 173 6.98 -2.13 -15.18
N ASN A 174 5.64 -2.15 -15.22
CA ASN A 174 4.85 -3.38 -15.10
C ASN A 174 3.90 -3.63 -16.27
N LYS A 175 4.45 -3.88 -17.46
CA LYS A 175 3.70 -4.22 -18.68
C LYS A 175 2.76 -5.43 -18.54
N LYS A 176 3.03 -6.34 -17.60
CA LYS A 176 2.18 -7.52 -17.34
C LYS A 176 0.83 -7.14 -16.72
N SER A 177 0.72 -5.98 -16.08
CA SER A 177 -0.51 -5.50 -15.43
C SER A 177 -1.62 -5.07 -16.41
N LEU A 178 -1.35 -5.07 -17.71
CA LEU A 178 -2.21 -4.51 -18.76
C LEU A 178 -3.28 -5.48 -19.27
N GLY A 179 -3.17 -6.79 -18.99
CA GLY A 179 -4.02 -7.84 -19.57
C GLY A 179 -5.51 -7.76 -19.19
N ASN A 180 -5.83 -7.25 -17.99
CA ASN A 180 -7.20 -7.19 -17.45
C ASN A 180 -7.65 -5.77 -17.05
N ALA A 181 -6.87 -4.75 -17.40
CA ALA A 181 -7.12 -3.39 -16.93
C ALA A 181 -8.42 -2.78 -17.49
N ASP A 182 -8.79 -3.14 -18.73
CA ASP A 182 -9.96 -2.57 -19.41
C ASP A 182 -11.30 -2.93 -18.74
N ILE A 183 -11.47 -4.19 -18.35
CA ILE A 183 -12.70 -4.68 -17.70
C ILE A 183 -12.87 -4.00 -16.34
N LEU A 184 -11.80 -4.00 -15.52
CA LEU A 184 -11.82 -3.35 -14.21
C LEU A 184 -12.05 -1.84 -14.33
N LEU A 185 -11.50 -1.19 -15.35
CA LEU A 185 -11.70 0.24 -15.58
C LEU A 185 -13.15 0.56 -15.91
N LYS A 186 -13.81 -0.22 -16.77
CA LYS A 186 -15.24 -0.08 -17.08
C LYS A 186 -16.09 -0.23 -15.82
N HIS A 187 -15.79 -1.22 -14.99
CA HIS A 187 -16.47 -1.46 -13.74
C HIS A 187 -16.36 -0.28 -12.77
N LEU A 188 -15.12 0.17 -12.51
CA LEU A 188 -14.83 1.30 -11.61
C LEU A 188 -15.54 2.59 -12.03
N MET A 189 -15.73 2.78 -13.33
CA MET A 189 -16.32 3.99 -13.89
C MET A 189 -17.83 3.88 -14.12
N GLY A 190 -18.44 2.76 -13.70
CA GLY A 190 -19.88 2.53 -13.80
C GLY A 190 -20.39 2.40 -15.23
N LEU A 191 -19.53 2.07 -16.19
CA LEU A 191 -19.88 2.07 -17.62
C LEU A 191 -20.68 0.83 -18.04
N GLU A 192 -20.63 -0.24 -17.25
CA GLU A 192 -21.23 -1.55 -17.56
C GLU A 192 -22.77 -1.48 -17.70
N ASN A 193 -23.41 -0.52 -17.04
CA ASN A 193 -24.87 -0.36 -17.02
C ASN A 193 -25.38 0.73 -17.96
N LEU A 194 -24.50 1.40 -18.71
CA LEU A 194 -24.88 2.49 -19.61
C LEU A 194 -25.20 1.95 -21.01
N SER A 195 -26.29 2.46 -21.60
CA SER A 195 -26.54 2.26 -23.03
C SER A 195 -25.43 2.93 -23.86
N PRO A 196 -25.15 2.46 -25.10
CA PRO A 196 -24.12 3.07 -25.95
C PRO A 196 -24.29 4.59 -26.16
N LYS A 197 -25.54 5.07 -26.23
CA LYS A 197 -25.88 6.49 -26.37
C LYS A 197 -25.65 7.28 -25.07
N ALA A 198 -25.92 6.69 -23.91
CA ALA A 198 -25.63 7.30 -22.62
C ALA A 198 -24.13 7.33 -22.33
N MET A 199 -23.41 6.28 -22.75
CA MET A 199 -21.98 6.12 -22.57
C MET A 199 -21.19 7.22 -23.30
N THR A 200 -21.47 7.45 -24.58
CA THR A 200 -20.74 8.46 -25.40
C THR A 200 -20.84 9.90 -24.88
N ASN A 201 -21.87 10.22 -24.10
CA ASN A 201 -22.06 11.55 -23.51
C ASN A 201 -21.55 11.66 -22.07
N SER A 202 -21.13 10.56 -21.45
CA SER A 202 -20.67 10.53 -20.06
C SER A 202 -19.22 11.03 -19.93
N GLU A 203 -18.96 11.88 -18.93
CA GLU A 203 -17.59 12.26 -18.55
C GLU A 203 -16.76 11.03 -18.14
N ASN A 204 -17.37 10.06 -17.45
CA ASN A 204 -16.73 8.81 -17.08
C ASN A 204 -16.26 8.03 -18.31
N TYR A 205 -17.02 8.08 -19.41
CA TYR A 205 -16.59 7.42 -20.64
C TYR A 205 -15.41 8.15 -21.32
N LYS A 206 -15.40 9.49 -21.30
CA LYS A 206 -14.27 10.27 -21.83
C LYS A 206 -13.00 10.00 -21.03
N THR A 207 -13.09 9.95 -19.70
CA THR A 207 -11.98 9.60 -18.82
C THR A 207 -11.54 8.15 -19.05
N TYR A 208 -12.49 7.20 -19.16
CA TYR A 208 -12.21 5.81 -19.48
C TYR A 208 -11.40 5.69 -20.77
N LYS A 209 -11.84 6.39 -21.83
CA LYS A 209 -11.15 6.35 -23.12
C LYS A 209 -9.73 6.89 -23.00
N TYR A 210 -9.54 8.05 -22.37
CA TYR A 210 -8.22 8.62 -22.14
C TYR A 210 -7.28 7.67 -21.37
N LEU A 211 -7.78 7.05 -20.31
CA LEU A 211 -6.99 6.14 -19.46
C LEU A 211 -6.74 4.80 -20.14
N SER A 212 -7.72 4.26 -20.88
CA SER A 212 -7.55 3.03 -21.67
C SER A 212 -6.53 3.24 -22.78
N ASP A 213 -6.57 4.38 -23.49
CA ASP A 213 -5.57 4.74 -24.51
C ASP A 213 -4.16 4.83 -23.89
N LEU A 214 -4.02 5.45 -22.70
CA LEU A 214 -2.75 5.51 -21.97
C LEU A 214 -2.23 4.08 -21.65
N ILE A 215 -3.09 3.20 -21.16
CA ILE A 215 -2.74 1.81 -20.83
C ILE A 215 -2.34 1.03 -22.09
N GLN A 216 -3.07 1.19 -23.19
CA GLN A 216 -2.79 0.50 -24.46
C GLN A 216 -1.49 0.96 -25.09
N ASN A 217 -1.18 2.25 -25.06
CA ASN A 217 0.07 2.81 -25.58
C ASN A 217 1.32 2.36 -24.80
N ASN A 218 1.14 1.73 -23.63
CA ASN A 218 2.23 1.18 -22.82
C ASN A 218 2.35 -0.35 -22.87
N LYS A 219 1.53 -1.05 -23.68
CA LYS A 219 1.72 -2.49 -23.98
C LYS A 219 3.02 -2.68 -24.77
#